data_AF-A0A7W8K8L8-F1
#
_entry.id   AF-A0A7W8K8L8-F1
#
_cell.length_a   1.000
_cell.length_b   1.000
_cell.length_c   1.000
_cell.angle_alpha   90.00
_cell.angle_beta   90.00
_cell.angle_gamma   90.00
#
_symmetry.space_group_name_H-M   'P 1'
#
loop_
_entity.id
_entity.type
_entity.pdbx_description
1 polymer ?
#
loop_
_entity_poly.entity_id
_entity_poly.type
_entity_poly.pdbx_seq_one_letter_code
_entity_poly.pdbx_strand_id
1 'polypeptide(L)'
;MKNPDLYKCGINWVGVTDVKMLFTVNWSDVAGPVMDNIGTKMHGDPKTDEAYFKKVSAIEHADKIKAPVLMAYGSEDRRVPLIHGEKMRDQLLKQGNTVEWMVMTGEGHGWSKESNNIKWGEAVYRFIDRYIGQAAGSKAAQQ
;
A
#
# COMPACT_ATOMS: atom_id res chain seq x y z
N MET A 1 7.63 8.39 -5.46
CA MET A 1 7.09 9.40 -4.50
C MET A 1 7.49 10.80 -4.96
N LYS A 2 6.60 11.80 -4.95
CA LYS A 2 6.91 13.16 -5.47
C LYS A 2 7.75 14.00 -4.48
N ASN A 3 7.53 13.83 -3.17
CA ASN A 3 8.20 14.58 -2.10
C ASN A 3 8.70 13.62 -1.00
N PRO A 4 9.76 12.82 -1.24
CA PRO A 4 10.16 11.74 -0.35
C PRO A 4 10.70 12.21 1.02
N ASP A 5 11.24 13.42 1.08
CA ASP A 5 11.85 13.96 2.30
C ASP A 5 10.86 14.71 3.22
N LEU A 6 9.61 14.89 2.76
CA LEU A 6 8.58 15.62 3.51
C LEU A 6 7.97 14.78 4.65
N TYR A 7 7.90 13.46 4.48
CA TYR A 7 7.16 12.57 5.38
C TYR A 7 8.10 11.71 6.21
N LYS A 8 7.84 11.62 7.53
CA LYS A 8 8.66 10.84 8.47
C LYS A 8 8.35 9.34 8.44
N CYS A 9 7.13 8.96 8.09
CA CYS A 9 6.69 7.58 7.87
C CYS A 9 5.42 7.58 7.00
N GLY A 10 5.06 6.42 6.45
CA GLY A 10 3.84 6.22 5.65
C GLY A 10 3.03 5.01 6.11
N ILE A 11 1.71 5.06 5.93
CA ILE A 11 0.80 3.94 6.22
C ILE A 11 0.02 3.64 4.96
N ASN A 12 0.08 2.39 4.49
CA ASN A 12 -0.66 1.87 3.36
C ASN A 12 -1.64 0.79 3.85
N TRP A 13 -2.92 1.12 3.85
CA TRP A 13 -4.01 0.21 4.18
C TRP A 13 -4.77 -0.14 2.91
N VAL A 14 -4.82 -1.43 2.56
CA VAL A 14 -5.52 -1.97 1.36
C VAL A 14 -5.29 -1.15 0.08
N GLY A 15 -4.09 -0.59 -0.09
CA GLY A 15 -3.81 0.39 -1.14
C GLY A 15 -3.43 -0.24 -2.47
N VAL A 16 -3.93 0.35 -3.55
CA VAL A 16 -3.52 0.03 -4.93
C VAL A 16 -2.09 0.52 -5.17
N THR A 17 -1.16 -0.42 -5.33
CA THR A 17 0.27 -0.13 -5.54
C THR A 17 0.71 -0.18 -7.01
N ASP A 18 -0.10 -0.83 -7.84
CA ASP A 18 0.08 -0.99 -9.28
C ASP A 18 -1.28 -0.78 -9.93
N VAL A 19 -1.42 0.34 -10.64
CA VAL A 19 -2.72 0.71 -11.21
C VAL A 19 -3.09 -0.23 -12.37
N LYS A 20 -2.10 -0.80 -13.05
CA LYS A 20 -2.34 -1.75 -14.16
C LYS A 20 -2.95 -3.05 -13.64
N MET A 21 -2.60 -3.47 -12.41
CA MET A 21 -3.17 -4.66 -11.80
C MET A 21 -4.69 -4.59 -11.56
N LEU A 22 -5.28 -3.40 -11.47
CA LEU A 22 -6.75 -3.25 -11.44
C LEU A 22 -7.44 -3.79 -12.70
N PHE A 23 -6.72 -3.89 -13.82
CA PHE A 23 -7.23 -4.40 -15.09
C PHE A 23 -6.80 -5.84 -15.38
N THR A 24 -5.67 -6.28 -14.85
CA THR A 24 -5.09 -7.60 -15.19
C THR A 24 -5.47 -8.70 -14.19
N VAL A 25 -5.88 -8.35 -12.97
CA VAL A 25 -6.38 -9.32 -11.99
C VAL A 25 -7.85 -9.63 -12.27
N ASN A 26 -8.10 -10.58 -13.16
CA ASN A 26 -9.43 -10.89 -13.70
C ASN A 26 -10.44 -11.48 -12.71
N TRP A 27 -10.00 -11.98 -11.56
CA TRP A 27 -10.86 -12.50 -10.49
C TRP A 27 -11.23 -11.44 -9.44
N SER A 28 -10.73 -10.21 -9.61
CA SER A 28 -11.09 -9.08 -8.75
C SER A 28 -12.57 -8.74 -8.88
N ASP A 29 -13.18 -8.26 -7.80
CA ASP A 29 -14.59 -7.85 -7.79
C ASP A 29 -14.86 -6.51 -8.51
N VAL A 30 -13.80 -5.82 -8.97
CA VAL A 30 -13.90 -4.67 -9.87
C VAL A 30 -13.61 -5.02 -11.34
N ALA A 31 -13.13 -6.24 -11.63
CA ALA A 31 -12.80 -6.64 -12.99
C ALA A 31 -14.03 -6.68 -13.93
N GLY A 32 -13.77 -6.64 -15.24
CA GLY A 32 -14.79 -6.75 -16.28
C GLY A 32 -15.34 -5.41 -16.77
N PRO A 33 -16.61 -5.33 -17.23
CA PRO A 33 -17.12 -4.19 -18.00
C PRO A 33 -17.00 -2.83 -17.32
N VAL A 34 -17.04 -2.81 -15.98
CA VAL A 34 -16.87 -1.58 -15.19
C VAL A 34 -15.45 -1.03 -15.34
N MET A 35 -14.43 -1.86 -15.12
CA MET A 35 -13.04 -1.44 -15.31
C MET A 35 -12.70 -1.24 -16.79
N ASP A 36 -13.22 -2.06 -17.70
CA ASP A 36 -12.98 -1.91 -19.14
C ASP A 36 -13.54 -0.59 -19.71
N ASN A 37 -14.63 -0.06 -19.14
CA ASN A 37 -15.25 1.18 -19.61
C ASN A 37 -14.93 2.39 -18.70
N ILE A 38 -15.37 2.34 -17.45
CA ILE A 38 -15.21 3.45 -16.50
C ILE A 38 -13.74 3.51 -16.03
N GLY A 39 -13.14 2.37 -15.72
CA GLY A 39 -11.73 2.29 -15.32
C GLY A 39 -10.81 2.85 -16.40
N THR A 40 -11.01 2.48 -17.66
CA THR A 40 -10.23 3.00 -18.79
C THR A 40 -10.34 4.53 -18.92
N LYS A 41 -11.52 5.11 -18.70
CA LYS A 41 -11.71 6.57 -18.72
C LYS A 41 -11.02 7.28 -17.55
N MET A 42 -10.93 6.63 -16.39
CA MET A 42 -10.33 7.21 -15.18
C MET A 42 -8.82 7.01 -15.09
N HIS A 43 -8.31 5.90 -15.63
CA HIS A 43 -6.93 5.44 -15.41
C HIS A 43 -6.13 5.21 -16.70
N GLY A 44 -6.72 5.45 -17.87
CA GLY A 44 -6.11 5.14 -19.17
C GLY A 44 -6.36 3.69 -19.61
N ASP A 45 -6.06 3.38 -20.86
CA ASP A 45 -6.19 2.04 -21.41
C ASP A 45 -4.89 1.25 -21.20
N PRO A 46 -4.90 0.14 -20.42
CA PRO A 46 -3.70 -0.65 -20.17
C PRO A 46 -3.09 -1.29 -21.42
N LYS A 47 -3.82 -1.31 -22.55
CA LYS A 47 -3.34 -1.83 -23.84
C LYS A 47 -2.55 -0.80 -24.64
N THR A 48 -2.84 0.49 -24.47
CA THR A 48 -2.19 1.57 -25.25
C THR A 48 -1.31 2.48 -24.42
N ASP A 49 -1.55 2.58 -23.11
CA ASP A 49 -1.00 3.63 -22.25
C ASP A 49 0.10 3.11 -21.29
N GLU A 50 0.90 2.13 -21.72
CA GLU A 50 1.93 1.48 -20.89
C GLU A 50 2.83 2.48 -20.14
N ALA A 51 3.28 3.52 -20.84
CA ALA A 51 4.13 4.56 -20.25
C ALA A 51 3.41 5.37 -19.15
N TYR A 52 2.10 5.57 -19.29
CA TYR A 52 1.29 6.22 -18.26
C TYR A 52 1.18 5.34 -17.02
N PHE A 53 0.85 4.06 -17.18
CA PHE A 53 0.73 3.11 -16.06
C PHE A 53 2.04 3.00 -15.27
N LYS A 54 3.19 2.97 -15.95
CA LYS A 54 4.51 3.01 -15.29
C LYS A 54 4.74 4.32 -14.52
N LYS A 55 4.30 5.43 -15.09
CA LYS A 55 4.44 6.76 -14.46
C LYS A 55 3.58 6.90 -13.20
N VAL A 56 2.39 6.29 -13.14
CA VAL A 56 1.45 6.47 -12.02
C VAL A 56 1.48 5.38 -10.97
N SER A 57 1.92 4.16 -11.31
CA SER A 57 1.96 3.03 -10.37
C SER A 57 3.04 3.21 -9.31
N ALA A 58 2.66 3.17 -8.03
CA ALA A 58 3.57 3.42 -6.91
C ALA A 58 4.76 2.46 -6.87
N ILE A 59 4.55 1.20 -7.27
CA ILE A 59 5.59 0.16 -7.30
C ILE A 59 6.78 0.52 -8.20
N GLU A 60 6.54 1.25 -9.28
CA GLU A 60 7.57 1.72 -10.23
C GLU A 60 8.43 2.85 -9.68
N HIS A 61 8.04 3.41 -8.51
CA HIS A 61 8.75 4.49 -7.83
C HIS A 61 9.06 4.13 -6.38
N ALA A 62 9.11 2.83 -6.06
CA ALA A 62 9.41 2.32 -4.74
C ALA A 62 10.84 2.68 -4.28
N ASP A 63 11.79 2.78 -5.21
CA ASP A 63 13.16 3.29 -5.01
C ASP A 63 13.20 4.72 -4.44
N LYS A 64 12.14 5.50 -4.68
CA LYS A 64 12.04 6.88 -4.18
C LYS A 64 11.44 6.94 -2.78
N ILE A 65 10.95 5.85 -2.21
CA ILE A 65 10.35 5.84 -0.87
C ILE A 65 11.45 5.62 0.16
N LYS A 66 11.77 6.68 0.91
CA LYS A 66 12.82 6.66 1.94
C LYS A 66 12.28 6.45 3.35
N ALA A 67 11.04 6.88 3.58
CA ALA A 67 10.42 6.81 4.89
C ALA A 67 9.96 5.37 5.18
N PRO A 68 10.02 4.93 6.46
CA PRO A 68 9.45 3.66 6.88
C PRO A 68 7.97 3.56 6.52
N VAL A 69 7.51 2.36 6.15
CA VAL A 69 6.11 2.12 5.73
C VAL A 69 5.47 0.99 6.55
N LEU A 70 4.30 1.25 7.11
CA LEU A 70 3.40 0.23 7.63
C LEU A 70 2.41 -0.15 6.54
N MET A 71 2.27 -1.44 6.25
CA MET A 71 1.42 -1.98 5.20
C MET A 71 0.46 -3.03 5.77
N ALA A 72 -0.84 -2.89 5.50
CA ALA A 72 -1.86 -3.84 5.96
C ALA A 72 -2.87 -4.20 4.87
N TYR A 73 -3.09 -5.51 4.67
CA TYR A 73 -3.96 -6.07 3.63
C TYR A 73 -4.80 -7.22 4.19
N GLY A 74 -5.99 -7.44 3.63
CA GLY A 74 -6.81 -8.63 3.90
C GLY A 74 -6.36 -9.80 3.03
N SER A 75 -6.39 -11.03 3.56
CA SER A 75 -6.05 -12.21 2.76
C SER A 75 -7.10 -12.53 1.68
N GLU A 76 -8.35 -12.14 1.91
CA GLU A 76 -9.50 -12.39 1.04
C GLU A 76 -9.93 -11.14 0.27
N ASP A 77 -9.06 -10.12 0.18
CA ASP A 77 -9.38 -8.88 -0.53
C ASP A 77 -9.50 -9.15 -2.04
N ARG A 78 -10.74 -9.10 -2.55
CA ARG A 78 -11.01 -9.20 -3.99
C ARG A 78 -10.98 -7.85 -4.71
N ARG A 79 -10.94 -6.73 -4.00
CA ARG A 79 -10.92 -5.38 -4.59
C ARG A 79 -9.50 -4.90 -4.82
N VAL A 80 -8.66 -5.02 -3.80
CA VAL A 80 -7.21 -4.83 -3.90
C VAL A 80 -6.52 -6.12 -3.44
N PRO A 81 -6.44 -7.11 -4.35
CA PRO A 81 -5.73 -8.37 -4.13
C PRO A 81 -4.42 -8.25 -3.36
N LEU A 82 -4.17 -9.18 -2.44
CA LEU A 82 -2.97 -9.22 -1.58
C LEU A 82 -1.66 -9.05 -2.36
N ILE A 83 -1.60 -9.54 -3.60
CA ILE A 83 -0.46 -9.41 -4.51
C ILE A 83 -0.01 -7.95 -4.76
N HIS A 84 -0.92 -6.97 -4.65
CA HIS A 84 -0.54 -5.55 -4.66
C HIS A 84 0.40 -5.22 -3.52
N GLY A 85 0.04 -5.64 -2.31
CA GLY A 85 0.83 -5.42 -1.10
C GLY A 85 2.12 -6.22 -1.12
N GLU A 86 2.08 -7.50 -1.51
CA GLU A 86 3.26 -8.37 -1.54
C GLU A 86 4.33 -7.86 -2.50
N LYS A 87 3.97 -7.55 -3.75
CA LYS A 87 4.92 -7.03 -4.74
C LYS A 87 5.54 -5.71 -4.28
N MET A 88 4.74 -4.83 -3.68
CA MET A 88 5.23 -3.55 -3.17
C MET A 88 6.15 -3.73 -1.96
N ARG A 89 5.79 -4.60 -1.01
CA ARG A 89 6.62 -4.96 0.14
C ARG A 89 7.99 -5.47 -0.33
N ASP A 90 7.99 -6.43 -1.26
CA ASP A 90 9.21 -7.06 -1.75
C ASP A 90 10.10 -6.04 -2.48
N GLN A 91 9.49 -5.17 -3.28
CA GLN A 91 10.22 -4.09 -3.94
C GLN A 91 10.80 -3.09 -2.92
N LEU A 92 10.05 -2.68 -1.90
CA LEU A 92 10.53 -1.78 -0.85
C LEU A 92 11.70 -2.39 -0.06
N LEU A 93 11.58 -3.67 0.33
CA LEU A 93 12.63 -4.40 1.04
C LEU A 93 13.89 -4.53 0.17
N LYS A 94 13.73 -4.80 -1.12
CA LYS A 94 14.85 -4.85 -2.09
C LYS A 94 15.61 -3.52 -2.18
N GLN A 95 14.93 -2.40 -1.97
CA GLN A 95 15.54 -1.06 -1.93
C GLN A 95 16.09 -0.68 -0.55
N GLY A 96 16.06 -1.61 0.43
CA GLY A 96 16.55 -1.38 1.79
C GLY A 96 15.61 -0.55 2.67
N ASN A 97 14.35 -0.36 2.28
CA ASN A 97 13.40 0.40 3.08
C ASN A 97 12.92 -0.41 4.30
N THR A 98 12.55 0.30 5.37
CA THR A 98 11.94 -0.30 6.56
C THR A 98 10.45 -0.52 6.32
N VAL A 99 9.99 -1.77 6.33
CA VAL A 99 8.59 -2.13 6.10
C VAL A 99 8.05 -2.94 7.28
N GLU A 100 6.95 -2.46 7.88
CA GLU A 100 6.11 -3.27 8.78
C GLU A 100 4.95 -3.85 7.96
N TRP A 101 4.75 -5.16 8.03
CA TRP A 101 3.82 -5.89 7.16
C TRP A 101 2.78 -6.64 8.00
N MET A 102 1.50 -6.45 7.67
CA MET A 102 0.37 -7.12 8.31
C MET A 102 -0.57 -7.71 7.27
N VAL A 103 -0.90 -8.99 7.45
CA VAL A 103 -2.00 -9.64 6.72
C VAL A 103 -3.08 -10.01 7.72
N MET A 104 -4.30 -9.53 7.47
CA MET A 104 -5.46 -9.88 8.27
C MET A 104 -6.15 -11.09 7.63
N THR A 105 -5.84 -12.28 8.14
CA THR A 105 -6.40 -13.53 7.63
C THR A 105 -7.91 -13.58 7.76
N GLY A 106 -8.60 -13.89 6.66
CA GLY A 106 -10.05 -13.97 6.58
C GLY A 106 -10.74 -12.59 6.48
N GLU A 107 -9.99 -11.51 6.29
CA GLU A 107 -10.53 -10.19 5.99
C GLU A 107 -10.41 -9.86 4.50
N GLY A 108 -11.29 -9.00 4.01
CA GLY A 108 -11.30 -8.50 2.63
C GLY A 108 -10.74 -7.08 2.51
N HIS A 109 -11.48 -6.22 1.80
CA HIS A 109 -11.13 -4.81 1.57
C HIS A 109 -11.42 -3.89 2.78
N GLY A 110 -10.99 -4.31 3.96
CA GLY A 110 -11.33 -3.71 5.25
C GLY A 110 -11.57 -4.77 6.32
N TRP A 111 -11.65 -4.35 7.58
CA TRP A 111 -11.73 -5.27 8.73
C TRP A 111 -13.16 -5.40 9.25
N SER A 112 -13.74 -6.58 9.09
CA SER A 112 -15.06 -6.94 9.62
C SER A 112 -15.02 -7.32 11.10
N LYS A 113 -13.95 -7.99 11.55
CA LYS A 113 -13.81 -8.43 12.95
C LYS A 113 -13.31 -7.27 13.79
N GLU A 114 -13.99 -7.02 14.92
CA GLU A 114 -13.59 -5.97 15.86
C GLU A 114 -12.17 -6.19 16.41
N SER A 115 -11.79 -7.44 16.68
CA SER A 115 -10.42 -7.77 17.10
C SER A 115 -9.37 -7.36 16.07
N ASN A 116 -9.67 -7.45 14.77
CA ASN A 116 -8.76 -7.00 13.71
C ASN A 116 -8.71 -5.48 13.61
N ASN A 117 -9.81 -4.78 13.86
CA ASN A 117 -9.84 -3.32 13.98
C ASN A 117 -8.96 -2.83 15.14
N ILE A 118 -9.08 -3.44 16.32
CA ILE A 118 -8.26 -3.11 17.49
C ILE A 118 -6.78 -3.36 17.18
N LYS A 119 -6.45 -4.56 16.67
CA LYS A 119 -5.07 -4.93 16.28
C LYS A 119 -4.47 -3.95 15.28
N TRP A 120 -5.25 -3.51 14.28
CA TRP A 120 -4.84 -2.50 13.31
C TRP A 120 -4.59 -1.14 13.96
N GLY A 121 -5.54 -0.66 14.76
CA GLY A 121 -5.43 0.62 15.45
C GLY A 121 -4.21 0.70 16.36
N GLU A 122 -3.93 -0.35 17.13
CA GLU A 122 -2.73 -0.42 17.96
C GLU A 122 -1.43 -0.41 17.14
N ALA A 123 -1.40 -1.12 16.01
CA ALA A 123 -0.23 -1.14 15.13
C ALA A 123 0.03 0.24 14.53
N VAL A 124 -1.01 0.92 14.04
CA VAL A 124 -0.95 2.30 13.56
C VAL A 124 -0.43 3.23 14.64
N TYR A 125 -1.00 3.16 15.85
CA TYR A 125 -0.59 4.00 16.97
C TYR A 125 0.89 3.80 17.32
N ARG A 126 1.34 2.55 17.51
CA ARG A 126 2.75 2.24 17.81
C ARG A 126 3.70 2.69 16.69
N PHE A 127 3.29 2.55 15.44
CA PHE A 127 4.09 2.97 14.30
C PHE A 127 4.26 4.48 14.23
N ILE A 128 3.16 5.24 14.36
CA ILE A 128 3.19 6.70 14.38
C ILE A 128 3.99 7.19 15.58
N ASP A 129 3.78 6.64 16.78
CA ASP A 129 4.49 7.07 17.98
C ASP A 129 6.01 6.88 17.85
N ARG A 130 6.45 5.79 17.22
CA ARG A 130 7.87 5.52 16.97
C ARG A 130 8.55 6.55 16.06
N TYR A 131 7.86 7.05 15.03
CA TYR A 131 8.48 7.88 13.98
C TYR A 131 8.11 9.37 14.06
N ILE A 132 7.02 9.71 14.74
CA ILE A 132 6.49 11.08 14.85
C ILE A 132 6.13 11.46 16.30
N GLY A 133 5.77 10.48 17.15
CA GLY A 133 5.34 10.74 18.52
C GLY A 133 6.47 10.90 19.55
N GLN A 134 6.12 10.76 20.83
CA GLN A 134 7.05 11.06 21.94
C GLN A 134 8.26 10.13 21.93
N ALA A 135 8.07 8.86 21.56
CA ALA A 135 9.14 7.89 21.44
C ALA A 135 10.18 8.26 20.38
N ALA A 136 9.82 9.05 19.36
CA ALA A 136 10.76 9.56 18.37
C ALA A 136 11.73 10.61 18.96
N GLY A 137 11.23 11.47 19.85
CA GLY A 137 12.02 12.50 20.54
C GLY A 137 13.00 11.94 21.59
N SER A 138 12.60 10.87 22.28
CA SER A 138 13.42 10.25 23.33
C SER A 138 14.71 9.59 22.81
N LYS A 139 14.70 9.09 21.57
CA LYS A 139 15.91 8.52 20.92
C LYS A 139 16.89 9.60 20.45
N ALA A 140 16.40 10.78 20.05
CA ALA A 140 17.23 11.89 19.62
C ALA A 140 17.93 12.60 20.81
N ALA A 141 17.36 12.52 22.02
CA ALA A 141 17.91 13.13 23.22
C ALA A 141 18.95 12.27 23.96
N GLN A 142 19.22 11.05 23.47
CA GLN A 142 20.18 10.09 24.06
C GLN A 142 21.41 9.86 23.17
N GLN A 143 21.58 10.66 22.12
CA GLN A 143 22.76 10.72 21.25
C GLN A 143 23.41 12.11 21.38
#